data_AF-A0A6L2JE84-F1
#
_entry.id   AF-A0A6L2JE84-F1
#
_cell.length_a   1.000
_cell.length_b   1.000
_cell.length_c   1.000
_cell.angle_alpha   90.00
_cell.angle_beta   90.00
_cell.angle_gamma   90.00
#
_symmetry.space_group_name_H-M   'P 1'
#
loop_
_entity.id
_entity.type
_entity.pdbx_description
1 polymer ?
#
loop_
_entity_poly.entity_id
_entity_poly.type
_entity_poly.pdbx_seq_one_letter_code
_entity_poly.pdbx_strand_id
1 'polypeptide(L)'
;DFGDVMDRPTLVVNSDMSSKLEAPVQKVEINKAVINLGTHKAPGEDGFTGLFFHKYWHIVGDSVSKAIHQFFKDGVMPLSLNKMLVVLIPKVTYPEIVGQFRPISLCNFVYRVILQIMANRLKTYMHKIISSQQSAFIPGRIIQDCMVVANEAFHYIRNKKKGNQRVMALKLDLKKP
;
A
#
# COMPACT_ATOMS: atom_id res chain seq x y z
N ASP A 1 3.65 18.52 19.45
CA ASP A 1 3.22 17.22 19.97
C ASP A 1 1.97 16.82 19.21
N PHE A 2 1.95 15.63 18.61
CA PHE A 2 0.82 15.14 17.80
C PHE A 2 -0.16 14.30 18.64
N GLY A 3 0.07 14.14 19.94
CA GLY A 3 -0.76 13.34 20.86
C GLY A 3 -2.25 13.66 20.73
N ASP A 4 -2.64 14.93 20.88
CA ASP A 4 -4.04 15.38 20.82
C ASP A 4 -4.70 15.19 19.43
N VAL A 5 -3.92 14.98 18.37
CA VAL A 5 -4.44 14.74 17.02
C VAL A 5 -4.78 13.27 16.81
N MET A 6 -4.08 12.36 17.49
CA MET A 6 -4.31 10.92 17.40
C MET A 6 -5.57 10.46 18.15
N ASP A 7 -6.11 11.28 19.06
CA ASP A 7 -7.36 11.02 19.77
C ASP A 7 -8.61 11.48 18.99
N ARG A 8 -8.43 12.18 17.87
CA ARG A 8 -9.53 12.71 17.04
C ARG A 8 -10.13 11.74 16.01
N PRO A 9 -9.42 10.73 15.46
CA PRO A 9 -10.02 9.80 14.52
C PRO A 9 -11.07 8.95 15.23
N THR A 10 -12.28 8.92 14.68
CA THR A 10 -13.32 8.01 15.16
C THR A 10 -12.87 6.57 14.90
N LEU A 11 -12.99 5.70 15.91
CA LEU A 11 -12.70 4.27 15.73
C LEU A 11 -13.73 3.67 14.75
N VAL A 12 -13.27 3.34 13.54
CA VAL A 12 -14.11 2.73 12.50
C VAL A 12 -14.05 1.20 12.55
N VAL A 13 -12.91 0.63 12.96
CA VAL A 13 -12.70 -0.82 12.98
C VAL A 13 -13.35 -1.38 14.24
N ASN A 14 -14.44 -2.14 14.07
CA ASN A 14 -15.11 -2.83 15.16
C ASN A 14 -14.51 -4.23 15.42
N SER A 15 -14.99 -4.90 16.47
CA SER A 15 -14.49 -6.22 16.89
C SER A 15 -14.66 -7.31 15.81
N ASP A 16 -15.75 -7.30 15.05
CA ASP A 16 -15.98 -8.24 13.93
C ASP A 16 -14.98 -8.01 12.79
N MET A 17 -14.70 -6.75 12.44
CA MET A 17 -13.70 -6.40 11.43
C MET A 17 -12.29 -6.82 11.86
N SER A 18 -11.90 -6.52 13.10
CA SER A 18 -10.60 -6.94 13.67
C SER A 18 -10.49 -8.47 13.68
N SER A 19 -11.52 -9.16 14.17
CA SER A 19 -11.55 -10.64 14.20
C SER A 19 -11.37 -11.26 12.81
N LYS A 20 -11.95 -10.65 11.76
CA LYS A 20 -11.78 -11.10 10.37
C LYS A 20 -10.42 -10.76 9.78
N LEU A 21 -9.85 -9.60 10.13
CA LEU A 21 -8.53 -9.18 9.67
C LEU A 21 -7.42 -10.06 10.28
N GLU A 22 -7.60 -10.50 11.53
CA GLU A 22 -6.65 -11.29 12.32
C GLU A 22 -6.88 -12.80 12.20
N ALA A 23 -7.93 -13.23 11.50
CA ALA A 23 -8.24 -14.64 11.31
C ALA A 23 -7.05 -15.43 10.69
N PRO A 24 -6.86 -16.71 11.02
CA PRO A 24 -5.79 -17.52 10.43
C PRO A 24 -5.79 -17.48 8.90
N VAL A 25 -4.61 -17.28 8.32
CA VAL A 25 -4.44 -17.25 6.86
C VAL A 25 -4.76 -18.60 6.25
N GLN A 26 -5.53 -18.59 5.17
CA GLN A 26 -5.93 -19.78 4.44
C GLN A 26 -5.00 -20.06 3.24
N LYS A 27 -4.81 -21.33 2.89
CA LYS A 27 -4.02 -21.73 1.70
C LYS A 27 -4.55 -21.08 0.41
N VAL A 28 -5.87 -20.88 0.30
CA VAL A 28 -6.51 -20.20 -0.82
C VAL A 28 -6.08 -18.72 -0.91
N GLU A 29 -5.95 -18.03 0.22
CA GLU A 29 -5.46 -16.64 0.26
C GLU A 29 -4.01 -16.54 -0.23
N ILE A 30 -3.17 -17.49 0.19
CA ILE A 30 -1.76 -17.58 -0.24
C ILE A 30 -1.67 -17.79 -1.75
N ASN A 31 -2.35 -18.81 -2.27
CA ASN A 31 -2.34 -19.10 -3.71
C ASN A 31 -2.84 -17.91 -4.54
N LYS A 32 -3.93 -17.27 -4.09
CA LYS A 32 -4.47 -16.07 -4.74
C LYS A 32 -3.47 -14.91 -4.71
N ALA A 33 -2.78 -14.70 -3.59
CA ALA A 33 -1.75 -13.66 -3.47
C ALA A 33 -0.55 -13.92 -4.39
N VAL A 34 -0.07 -15.17 -4.47
CA VAL A 34 1.01 -15.58 -5.38
C VAL A 34 0.62 -15.30 -6.83
N ILE A 35 -0.58 -15.70 -7.27
CA ILE A 35 -1.08 -15.49 -8.63
C ILE A 35 -1.24 -14.00 -8.95
N ASN A 36 -1.79 -13.22 -8.02
CA ASN A 36 -1.97 -11.77 -8.19
C ASN A 36 -0.63 -11.02 -8.32
N LEU A 37 0.44 -11.57 -7.76
CA LEU A 37 1.78 -11.02 -7.95
C LEU A 37 2.30 -11.45 -9.33
N GLY A 38 2.39 -10.49 -10.24
CA GLY A 38 2.90 -10.73 -11.60
C GLY A 38 4.30 -11.37 -11.63
N THR A 39 4.52 -12.19 -12.66
CA THR A 39 5.69 -13.07 -12.83
C THR A 39 6.99 -12.33 -13.13
N HIS A 40 6.93 -11.23 -13.89
CA HIS A 40 8.11 -10.50 -14.40
C HIS A 40 8.53 -9.28 -13.58
N LYS A 41 8.01 -9.13 -12.36
CA LYS A 41 8.45 -8.06 -11.47
C LYS A 41 9.88 -8.35 -10.99
N ALA A 42 10.70 -7.30 -10.88
CA ALA A 42 12.08 -7.40 -10.42
C ALA A 42 12.18 -8.16 -9.09
N PRO A 43 13.20 -9.02 -8.92
CA PRO A 43 13.40 -9.79 -7.71
C PRO A 43 13.96 -8.93 -6.58
N GLY A 44 13.96 -9.46 -5.36
CA GLY A 44 14.70 -8.88 -4.24
C GLY A 44 16.18 -9.28 -4.29
N GLU A 45 16.85 -9.23 -3.14
CA GLU A 45 18.24 -9.65 -3.00
C GLU A 45 18.43 -11.15 -3.30
N ASP A 46 17.37 -11.95 -3.15
CA ASP A 46 17.39 -13.40 -3.42
C ASP A 46 17.42 -13.78 -4.91
N GLY A 47 17.20 -12.81 -5.81
CA GLY A 47 17.21 -13.03 -7.26
C GLY A 47 16.00 -13.79 -7.81
N PHE A 48 15.03 -14.21 -6.98
CA PHE A 48 13.89 -15.00 -7.42
C PHE A 48 12.71 -14.11 -7.84
N THR A 49 12.32 -14.23 -9.12
CA THR A 49 11.14 -13.55 -9.66
C THR A 49 9.86 -14.34 -9.40
N GLY A 50 8.70 -13.72 -9.62
CA GLY A 50 7.42 -14.42 -9.50
C GLY A 50 7.29 -15.60 -10.46
N LEU A 51 7.98 -15.56 -11.62
CA LEU A 51 8.02 -16.67 -12.57
C LEU A 51 8.55 -17.96 -11.95
N PHE A 52 9.59 -17.87 -11.11
CA PHE A 52 10.13 -19.03 -10.39
C PHE A 52 9.07 -19.67 -9.50
N PHE A 53 8.39 -18.86 -8.69
CA PHE A 53 7.37 -19.35 -7.76
C PHE A 53 6.14 -19.90 -8.48
N HIS A 54 5.72 -19.30 -9.59
CA HIS A 54 4.61 -19.81 -10.38
C HIS A 54 4.96 -21.14 -11.03
N LYS A 55 6.13 -21.25 -11.65
CA LYS A 55 6.57 -22.46 -12.37
C LYS A 55 6.85 -23.64 -11.44
N TYR A 56 7.52 -23.38 -10.33
CA TYR A 56 7.97 -24.43 -9.39
C TYR A 56 7.13 -24.48 -8.11
N TRP A 57 5.89 -23.96 -8.15
CA TRP A 57 5.01 -23.95 -6.98
C TRP A 57 4.77 -25.34 -6.39
N HIS A 58 4.69 -26.37 -7.25
CA HIS A 58 4.55 -27.76 -6.84
C HIS A 58 5.74 -28.28 -6.02
N ILE A 59 6.91 -27.62 -6.08
CA ILE A 59 8.11 -27.96 -5.32
C ILE A 59 8.22 -27.09 -4.06
N VAL A 60 8.10 -25.76 -4.22
CA VAL A 60 8.39 -24.80 -3.13
C VAL A 60 7.15 -24.35 -2.35
N GLY A 61 5.95 -24.63 -2.86
CA GLY A 61 4.70 -24.04 -2.38
C GLY A 61 4.36 -24.38 -0.94
N ASP A 62 4.63 -25.61 -0.50
CA ASP A 62 4.36 -26.01 0.89
C ASP A 62 5.36 -25.37 1.86
N SER A 63 6.64 -25.27 1.49
CA SER A 63 7.66 -24.57 2.28
C SER A 63 7.36 -23.07 2.40
N VAL A 64 7.00 -22.43 1.29
CA VAL A 64 6.60 -21.01 1.27
C VAL A 64 5.33 -20.80 2.10
N SER A 65 4.33 -21.67 1.95
CA SER A 65 3.09 -21.58 2.73
C SER A 65 3.38 -21.72 4.22
N LYS A 66 4.22 -22.68 4.63
CA LYS A 66 4.62 -22.86 6.03
C LYS A 66 5.27 -21.60 6.60
N ALA A 67 6.20 -20.98 5.86
CA ALA A 67 6.84 -19.73 6.27
C ALA A 67 5.83 -18.58 6.43
N ILE A 68 4.86 -18.46 5.51
CA ILE A 68 3.79 -17.45 5.60
C ILE A 68 2.91 -17.69 6.84
N HIS A 69 2.44 -18.92 7.07
CA HIS A 69 1.62 -19.21 8.25
C HIS A 69 2.38 -18.93 9.55
N GLN A 70 3.67 -19.26 9.60
CA GLN A 70 4.51 -18.97 10.76
C GLN A 70 4.64 -17.47 11.00
N PHE A 71 4.84 -16.66 9.96
CA PHE A 71 4.86 -15.20 10.07
C PHE A 71 3.55 -14.66 10.67
N PHE A 72 2.39 -15.12 10.20
CA PHE A 72 1.10 -14.64 10.72
C PHE A 72 0.78 -15.15 12.13
N LYS A 73 1.43 -16.24 12.58
CA LYS A 73 1.29 -16.77 13.93
C LYS A 73 2.20 -16.05 14.92
N ASP A 74 3.48 -15.90 14.57
CA ASP A 74 4.53 -15.46 15.49
C ASP A 74 4.85 -13.96 15.33
N GLY A 75 4.42 -13.33 14.22
CA GLY A 75 4.77 -11.95 13.87
C GLY A 75 6.22 -11.76 13.41
N VAL A 76 7.00 -12.83 13.32
CA VAL A 76 8.43 -12.79 13.03
C VAL A 76 8.71 -13.24 11.61
N MET A 77 9.37 -12.37 10.84
CA MET A 77 9.85 -12.69 9.49
C MET A 77 11.32 -13.12 9.55
N PRO A 78 11.72 -14.23 8.89
CA PRO A 78 13.12 -14.59 8.76
C PRO A 78 13.94 -13.45 8.18
N LEU A 79 15.11 -13.18 8.77
CA LEU A 79 15.97 -12.06 8.37
C LEU A 79 16.28 -12.07 6.87
N SER A 80 16.54 -13.25 6.30
CA SER A 80 16.82 -13.43 4.88
C SER A 80 15.66 -12.99 3.98
N LEU A 81 14.41 -13.18 4.39
CA LEU A 81 13.23 -12.78 3.63
C LEU A 81 12.88 -11.30 3.81
N ASN A 82 13.32 -10.69 4.92
CA ASN A 82 13.10 -9.28 5.24
C ASN A 82 14.18 -8.34 4.65
N LYS A 83 15.19 -8.88 3.96
CA LYS A 83 16.17 -8.05 3.27
C LYS A 83 15.55 -7.39 2.04
N MET A 84 15.95 -6.14 1.78
CA MET A 84 15.48 -5.36 0.64
C MET A 84 16.68 -4.86 -0.16
N LEU A 85 16.61 -5.02 -1.47
CA LEU A 85 17.59 -4.46 -2.40
C LEU A 85 17.16 -3.05 -2.80
N VAL A 86 17.91 -2.03 -2.40
CA VAL A 86 17.64 -0.64 -2.77
C VAL A 86 18.29 -0.32 -4.12
N VAL A 87 17.46 0.02 -5.10
CA VAL A 87 17.89 0.42 -6.45
C VAL A 87 17.57 1.90 -6.65
N LEU A 88 18.52 2.65 -7.22
CA LEU A 88 18.35 4.08 -7.53
C LEU A 88 17.93 4.25 -8.99
N ILE A 89 16.72 4.79 -9.22
CA ILE A 89 16.23 5.12 -10.56
C ILE A 89 16.39 6.63 -10.82
N PRO A 90 17.09 7.06 -11.89
CA PRO A 90 17.20 8.47 -12.25
C PRO A 90 15.82 9.12 -12.47
N LYS A 91 15.63 10.33 -11.93
CA LYS A 91 14.45 11.19 -12.22
C LYS A 91 14.69 12.12 -13.41
N VAL A 92 15.95 12.36 -13.75
CA VAL A 92 16.41 13.26 -14.82
C VAL A 92 17.46 12.54 -15.67
N THR A 93 17.71 13.04 -16.89
CA THR A 93 18.60 12.39 -17.87
C THR A 93 20.04 12.24 -17.37
N TYR A 94 20.57 13.28 -16.72
CA TYR A 94 21.95 13.31 -16.21
C TYR A 94 21.91 13.64 -14.71
N PRO A 95 21.77 12.62 -13.85
CA PRO A 95 21.72 12.84 -12.41
C PRO A 95 23.13 13.02 -11.84
N GLU A 96 23.36 14.14 -11.16
CA GLU A 96 24.63 14.49 -10.51
C GLU A 96 24.55 14.41 -8.98
N ILE A 97 23.34 14.53 -8.41
CA ILE A 97 23.13 14.51 -6.95
C ILE A 97 22.11 13.44 -6.53
N VAL A 98 22.25 12.92 -5.30
CA VAL A 98 21.40 11.85 -4.75
C VAL A 98 19.90 12.19 -4.81
N GLY A 99 19.54 13.46 -4.61
CA GLY A 99 18.14 13.92 -4.68
C GLY A 99 17.47 13.74 -6.05
N GLN A 100 18.27 13.63 -7.12
CA GLN A 100 17.80 13.37 -8.49
C GLN A 100 17.54 11.88 -8.76
N PHE A 101 17.79 11.00 -7.79
CA PHE A 101 17.39 9.60 -7.86
C PHE A 101 16.10 9.35 -7.06
N ARG A 102 15.33 8.37 -7.51
CA ARG A 102 14.22 7.76 -6.78
C ARG A 102 14.72 6.42 -6.23
N PRO A 103 14.89 6.27 -4.91
CA PRO A 103 15.16 4.96 -4.35
C PRO A 103 13.90 4.09 -4.48
N ILE A 104 14.09 2.84 -4.90
CA ILE A 104 13.08 1.79 -4.92
C ILE A 104 13.62 0.61 -4.13
N SER A 105 12.89 0.20 -3.11
CA SER A 105 13.19 -1.00 -2.32
C SER A 105 12.53 -2.21 -2.96
N LEU A 106 13.34 -3.13 -3.48
CA LEU A 106 12.91 -4.41 -4.03
C LEU A 106 12.91 -5.45 -2.90
N CYS A 107 11.74 -5.94 -2.56
CA CYS A 107 11.56 -6.96 -1.52
C CYS A 107 11.51 -8.35 -2.16
N ASN A 108 11.96 -9.36 -1.41
CA ASN A 108 11.85 -10.76 -1.82
C ASN A 108 10.39 -11.15 -2.09
N PHE A 109 10.17 -12.10 -3.00
CA PHE A 109 8.82 -12.43 -3.46
C PHE A 109 7.91 -12.90 -2.32
N VAL A 110 8.41 -13.75 -1.42
CA VAL A 110 7.65 -14.24 -0.26
C VAL A 110 7.19 -13.10 0.65
N TYR A 111 8.05 -12.10 0.88
CA TYR A 111 7.68 -10.89 1.62
C TYR A 111 6.53 -10.15 0.94
N ARG A 112 6.57 -10.04 -0.39
CA ARG A 112 5.50 -9.42 -1.17
C ARG A 112 4.19 -10.22 -1.12
N VAL A 113 4.24 -11.55 -1.00
CA VAL A 113 3.04 -12.40 -0.81
C VAL A 113 2.35 -12.05 0.51
N ILE A 114 3.11 -11.92 1.60
CA ILE A 114 2.57 -11.53 2.92
C ILE A 114 1.89 -10.16 2.83
N LEU A 115 2.58 -9.16 2.27
CA LEU A 115 2.00 -7.83 2.08
C LEU A 115 0.74 -7.86 1.22
N GLN A 116 0.71 -8.69 0.19
CA GLN A 116 -0.45 -8.83 -0.69
C GLN A 116 -1.65 -9.44 0.05
N ILE A 117 -1.43 -10.41 0.95
CA ILE A 117 -2.49 -10.98 1.81
C ILE A 117 -3.06 -9.90 2.74
N MET A 118 -2.18 -9.17 3.44
CA MET A 118 -2.59 -8.08 4.34
C MET A 118 -3.38 -7.01 3.58
N ALA A 119 -2.89 -6.59 2.40
CA ALA A 119 -3.56 -5.61 1.56
C ALA A 119 -4.93 -6.11 1.07
N ASN A 120 -5.05 -7.39 0.69
CA ASN A 120 -6.32 -7.98 0.25
C ASN A 120 -7.36 -8.01 1.38
N ARG A 121 -6.94 -8.30 2.62
CA ARG A 121 -7.80 -8.27 3.80
C ARG A 121 -8.23 -6.87 4.17
N LEU A 122 -7.30 -5.90 4.18
CA LEU A 122 -7.65 -4.50 4.44
C LEU A 122 -8.57 -3.93 3.37
N LYS A 123 -8.37 -4.30 2.11
CA LYS A 123 -9.15 -3.85 0.96
C LYS A 123 -10.67 -4.03 1.15
N THR A 124 -11.13 -5.08 1.83
CA THR A 124 -12.57 -5.30 2.06
C THR A 124 -13.21 -4.24 2.95
N TYR A 125 -12.41 -3.52 3.74
CA TYR A 125 -12.88 -2.53 4.70
C TYR A 125 -12.46 -1.09 4.37
N MET A 126 -11.65 -0.89 3.34
CA MET A 126 -11.14 0.44 2.94
C MET A 126 -12.25 1.47 2.74
N HIS A 127 -13.41 1.08 2.20
CA HIS A 127 -14.54 1.98 1.98
C HIS A 127 -15.18 2.50 3.28
N LYS A 128 -15.00 1.79 4.40
CA LYS A 128 -15.46 2.22 5.73
C LYS A 128 -14.40 3.09 6.40
N ILE A 129 -13.14 2.67 6.31
CA ILE A 129 -12.00 3.28 7.02
C ILE A 129 -11.59 4.61 6.37
N ILE A 130 -11.70 4.73 5.05
CA ILE A 130 -11.22 5.88 4.29
C ILE A 130 -12.39 6.74 3.81
N SER A 131 -12.29 8.05 4.07
CA SER A 131 -13.25 9.07 3.61
C SER A 131 -13.48 8.99 2.10
N SER A 132 -14.69 9.35 1.65
CA SER A 132 -15.04 9.36 0.22
C SER A 132 -14.22 10.35 -0.60
N GLN A 133 -13.64 11.37 0.03
CA GLN A 133 -12.85 12.41 -0.62
C GLN A 133 -11.40 11.96 -0.94
N GLN A 134 -10.93 10.84 -0.39
CA GLN A 134 -9.61 10.30 -0.68
C GLN A 134 -9.66 9.31 -1.86
N SER A 135 -9.24 9.75 -3.05
CA SER A 135 -9.33 8.90 -4.26
C SER A 135 -8.08 8.08 -4.56
N ALA A 136 -6.90 8.50 -4.12
CA ALA A 136 -5.65 7.81 -4.45
C ALA A 136 -5.57 6.41 -3.80
N PHE A 137 -5.11 5.43 -4.57
CA PHE A 137 -4.86 4.04 -4.13
C PHE A 137 -6.09 3.26 -3.63
N ILE A 138 -7.31 3.76 -3.89
CA ILE A 138 -8.55 3.04 -3.60
C ILE A 138 -9.11 2.41 -4.88
N PRO A 139 -9.38 1.09 -4.91
CA PRO A 139 -10.00 0.44 -6.05
C PRO A 139 -11.35 1.08 -6.41
N GLY A 140 -11.54 1.39 -7.70
CA GLY A 140 -12.77 2.01 -8.20
C GLY A 140 -12.84 3.53 -8.05
N ARG A 141 -11.83 4.19 -7.46
CA ARG A 141 -11.70 5.65 -7.45
C ARG A 141 -10.60 6.06 -8.43
N ILE A 142 -10.85 7.09 -9.22
CA ILE A 142 -9.91 7.58 -10.22
C ILE A 142 -9.43 8.99 -9.91
N ILE A 143 -8.24 9.35 -10.38
CA ILE A 143 -7.66 10.68 -10.13
C ILE A 143 -8.52 11.81 -10.71
N GLN A 144 -9.28 11.52 -11.76
CA GLN A 144 -10.18 12.46 -12.41
C GLN A 144 -11.28 12.96 -11.46
N ASP A 145 -11.78 12.11 -10.56
CA ASP A 145 -12.78 12.49 -9.56
C ASP A 145 -12.25 13.61 -8.64
N CYS A 146 -10.99 13.48 -8.19
CA CYS A 146 -10.34 14.54 -7.41
C CYS A 146 -10.21 15.85 -8.21
N MET A 147 -9.93 15.77 -9.52
CA MET A 147 -9.79 16.96 -10.36
C MET A 147 -11.12 17.70 -10.51
N VAL A 148 -12.23 16.97 -10.66
CA VAL A 148 -13.58 17.56 -10.73
C VAL A 148 -13.92 18.27 -9.42
N VAL A 149 -13.76 17.59 -8.27
CA VAL A 149 -14.03 18.19 -6.96
C VAL A 149 -13.16 19.42 -6.71
N ALA A 150 -11.87 19.37 -7.07
CA ALA A 150 -10.98 20.52 -6.97
C ALA A 150 -11.44 21.69 -7.86
N ASN A 151 -11.81 21.41 -9.11
CA ASN A 151 -12.31 22.43 -10.04
C ASN A 151 -13.59 23.10 -9.52
N GLU A 152 -14.55 22.33 -9.00
CA GLU A 152 -15.77 22.87 -8.39
C GLU A 152 -15.46 23.73 -7.17
N ALA A 153 -14.55 23.29 -6.30
CA ALA A 153 -14.12 24.06 -5.14
C ALA A 153 -13.48 25.40 -5.54
N PHE A 154 -12.58 25.41 -6.53
CA PHE A 154 -11.96 26.64 -7.03
C PHE A 154 -12.95 27.55 -7.75
N HIS A 155 -13.88 26.97 -8.52
CA HIS A 155 -14.95 27.72 -9.18
C HIS A 155 -15.85 28.41 -8.15
N TYR A 156 -16.23 27.70 -7.08
CA TYR A 156 -16.99 28.27 -5.96
C TYR A 156 -16.25 29.42 -5.29
N ILE A 157 -14.96 29.23 -4.96
CA ILE A 157 -14.12 30.27 -4.35
C ILE A 157 -14.04 31.52 -5.25
N ARG A 158 -13.84 31.33 -6.55
CA ARG A 158 -13.74 32.44 -7.52
C ARG A 158 -15.04 33.25 -7.65
N ASN A 159 -16.18 32.58 -7.55
CA ASN A 159 -17.48 33.22 -7.74
C ASN A 159 -18.08 33.78 -6.44
N LYS A 160 -17.55 33.41 -5.28
CA LYS A 160 -17.99 33.94 -3.97
C LYS A 160 -17.44 35.35 -3.74
N LYS A 161 -18.11 36.34 -4.36
CA LYS A 161 -17.76 37.77 -4.30
C LYS A 161 -18.53 38.58 -3.24
N LYS A 162 -19.57 38.00 -2.61
CA LYS A 162 -20.45 38.67 -1.63
C LYS A 162 -20.78 37.76 -0.44
N GLY A 163 -21.05 38.35 0.71
CA GLY A 163 -21.41 37.66 1.96
C GLY A 163 -20.30 37.71 3.03
N ASN A 164 -20.66 37.45 4.30
CA ASN A 164 -19.73 37.53 5.44
C ASN A 164 -18.77 36.32 5.57
N GLN A 165 -18.99 35.24 4.82
CA GLN A 165 -18.11 34.07 4.84
C GLN A 165 -16.93 34.22 3.86
N ARG A 166 -15.71 34.26 4.39
CA ARG A 166 -14.47 34.16 3.62
C ARG A 166 -14.08 32.69 3.43
N VAL A 167 -13.61 32.34 2.24
CA VAL A 167 -13.16 30.99 1.88
C VAL A 167 -11.74 31.02 1.35
N MET A 168 -10.94 30.02 1.71
CA MET A 168 -9.54 29.88 1.33
C MET A 168 -9.27 28.42 0.94
N ALA A 169 -8.42 28.21 -0.07
CA ALA A 169 -7.87 26.90 -0.38
C ALA A 169 -6.51 26.73 0.30
N LEU A 170 -6.29 25.59 0.94
CA LEU A 170 -5.03 25.23 1.56
C LEU A 170 -4.42 24.03 0.84
N LYS A 171 -3.23 24.20 0.28
CA LYS A 171 -2.44 23.11 -0.30
C LYS A 171 -1.37 22.69 0.70
N LEU A 172 -1.51 21.48 1.23
CA LEU A 172 -0.54 20.85 2.12
C LEU A 172 0.29 19.84 1.31
N ASP A 173 1.61 19.86 1.50
CA ASP A 173 2.52 18.86 0.94
C ASP A 173 3.35 18.26 2.07
N LEU A 174 3.54 16.94 2.02
CA LEU A 174 4.25 16.20 3.04
C LEU A 174 5.61 15.78 2.47
N LYS A 175 6.69 16.22 3.13
CA LYS A 175 8.02 15.68 2.83
C LYS A 175 8.01 14.20 3.21
N LYS A 176 8.59 13.36 2.34
CA LYS A 176 8.84 11.96 2.71
C LYS A 176 9.65 11.94 4.01
N PRO A 177 9.24 11.13 5.01
CA PRO A 177 10.01 10.95 6.24
C PRO A 177 11.41 10.41 5.94
#